data_AF-A0A1F3BRW2-F1
#
_entry.id   AF-A0A1F3BRW2-F1
#
_cell.length_a   1.000
_cell.length_b   1.000
_cell.length_c   1.000
_cell.angle_alpha   90.00
_cell.angle_beta   90.00
_cell.angle_gamma   90.00
#
_symmetry.space_group_name_H-M   'P 1'
#
loop_
_entity.id
_entity.type
_entity.pdbx_description
1 polymer ?
#
loop_
_entity_poly.entity_id
_entity_poly.type
_entity_poly.pdbx_seq_one_letter_code
_entity_poly.pdbx_strand_id
1 'polypeptide(L)'
;MYRMKRPRGGSLLLLLTPDELLARLATLVPPPRVHGLRYHGVFAPNSKARQRVVPAAPEPVPSAPVTEARARTTEKPRRVKSAEQPARTHRIPRG
;
A
#
# COMPACT_ATOMS: atom_id res chain seq x y z
N MET A 1 23.21 12.82 -19.13
CA MET A 1 24.55 12.24 -18.88
C MET A 1 24.96 12.57 -17.45
N TYR A 2 25.14 11.57 -16.60
CA TYR A 2 25.49 11.78 -15.19
C TYR A 2 26.90 11.27 -14.90
N ARG A 3 27.75 12.09 -14.26
CA ARG A 3 29.12 11.72 -13.89
C ARG A 3 29.16 11.14 -12.48
N MET A 4 29.63 9.90 -12.36
CA MET A 4 29.70 9.18 -11.09
C MET A 4 31.02 9.47 -10.37
N LYS A 5 30.98 9.48 -9.04
CA LYS A 5 32.18 9.67 -8.18
C LYS A 5 33.15 8.49 -8.24
N ARG A 6 32.65 7.28 -8.50
CA ARG A 6 33.45 6.05 -8.63
C ARG A 6 33.00 5.30 -9.89
N PRO A 7 33.94 4.70 -10.65
CA PRO A 7 33.58 3.98 -11.86
C PRO A 7 32.83 2.70 -11.53
N ARG A 8 31.82 2.36 -12.34
CA ARG A 8 31.17 1.04 -12.33
C ARG A 8 31.44 0.37 -13.67
N GLY A 9 32.07 -0.81 -13.64
CA GLY A 9 32.40 -1.56 -14.86
C GLY A 9 33.32 -0.80 -15.83
N GLY A 10 34.23 0.04 -15.31
CA GLY A 10 35.15 0.84 -16.12
C GLY A 10 34.59 2.18 -16.63
N SER A 11 33.29 2.44 -16.51
CA SER A 11 32.70 3.72 -16.91
C SER A 11 32.47 4.66 -15.72
N LEU A 12 32.85 5.94 -15.88
CA LEU A 12 32.51 7.04 -14.97
C LEU A 12 31.21 7.75 -15.34
N LEU A 13 30.62 7.41 -16.48
CA LEU A 13 29.49 8.12 -17.08
C LEU A 13 28.29 7.20 -17.17
N LEU A 14 27.19 7.66 -16.60
CA LEU A 14 25.89 7.01 -16.70
C LEU A 14 25.08 7.71 -17.79
N LEU A 15 24.94 7.04 -18.93
CA LEU A 15 23.98 7.38 -19.98
C LEU A 15 22.70 6.60 -19.72
N LEU A 16 21.62 7.34 -19.47
CA LEU A 16 20.26 6.82 -19.36
C LEU A 16 19.38 7.73 -20.21
N THR A 17 18.35 7.14 -20.84
CA THR A 17 17.26 7.95 -21.40
C THR A 17 16.47 8.60 -20.25
N PRO A 18 15.71 9.68 -20.50
CA PRO A 18 14.87 10.29 -19.47
C PRO A 18 13.93 9.29 -18.79
N ASP A 19 13.34 8.38 -19.55
CA ASP A 19 12.42 7.34 -19.04
C ASP A 19 13.12 6.32 -18.15
N GLU A 20 14.33 5.87 -18.54
CA GLU A 20 15.12 4.94 -17.73
C GLU A 20 15.55 5.55 -16.40
N LEU A 21 15.91 6.83 -16.41
CA LEU A 21 16.24 7.57 -15.20
C LEU A 21 15.04 7.61 -14.26
N LEU A 22 13.87 8.01 -14.77
CA LEU A 22 12.63 8.07 -13.98
C LEU A 22 12.22 6.70 -13.44
N ALA A 23 12.28 5.67 -14.28
CA ALA A 23 11.95 4.30 -13.88
C ALA A 23 12.83 3.81 -12.73
N ARG A 24 14.15 4.06 -12.80
CA ARG A 24 15.09 3.70 -11.73
C ARG A 24 14.87 4.51 -10.45
N LEU A 25 14.58 5.81 -10.55
CA LEU A 25 14.27 6.64 -9.39
C LEU A 25 12.97 6.20 -8.70
N ALA A 26 11.95 5.82 -9.48
CA ALA A 26 10.67 5.36 -8.97
C ALA A 26 10.79 4.09 -8.10
N THR A 27 11.79 3.24 -8.35
CA THR A 27 12.04 2.04 -7.52
C THR A 27 12.44 2.34 -6.07
N LEU A 28 12.94 3.56 -5.79
CA LEU A 28 13.30 3.97 -4.43
C LEU A 28 12.07 4.21 -3.55
N VAL A 29 10.93 4.52 -4.17
CA VAL A 29 9.69 4.77 -3.44
C VAL A 29 8.98 3.43 -3.24
N PRO A 30 8.69 3.03 -1.99
CA PRO A 30 7.97 1.79 -1.74
C PRO A 30 6.57 1.86 -2.38
N PRO A 31 6.02 0.72 -2.84
CA PRO A 31 4.74 0.68 -3.53
C PRO A 31 3.62 1.29 -2.67
N PRO A 32 2.66 2.00 -3.28
CA PRO A 32 1.59 2.61 -2.54
C PRO A 32 0.72 1.55 -1.85
N ARG A 33 0.16 1.91 -0.70
CA ARG A 33 -0.76 1.07 0.10
C ARG A 33 -0.15 -0.18 0.73
N VAL A 34 1.18 -0.25 0.84
CA VAL A 34 1.81 -1.18 1.77
C VAL A 34 1.95 -0.52 3.14
N HIS A 35 1.77 -1.30 4.21
CA HIS A 35 1.99 -0.81 5.57
C HIS A 35 3.49 -0.59 5.78
N GLY A 36 3.97 0.62 5.45
CA GLY A 36 5.37 1.02 5.64
C GLY A 36 5.76 1.12 7.12
N LEU A 37 4.79 1.23 8.02
CA LEU A 37 4.99 1.28 9.46
C LEU A 37 4.38 0.05 10.13
N ARG A 38 5.21 -0.67 10.89
CA ARG A 38 4.78 -1.74 11.81
C ARG A 38 5.08 -1.29 13.23
N TYR A 39 4.04 -1.19 14.05
CA TYR A 39 4.19 -0.86 15.47
C TYR A 39 4.48 -2.12 16.29
N HIS A 40 5.36 -1.97 17.28
CA HIS A 40 5.78 -3.06 18.18
C HIS A 40 5.51 -2.68 19.64
N GLY A 41 5.63 -3.68 20.54
CA GLY A 41 5.51 -3.49 21.98
C GLY A 41 4.17 -2.84 22.36
N VAL A 42 4.22 -1.83 23.23
CA VAL A 42 3.03 -1.13 23.74
C VAL A 42 2.17 -0.53 22.62
N PHE A 43 2.77 -0.11 21.51
CA PHE A 43 2.07 0.46 20.36
C PHE A 43 1.53 -0.59 19.37
N ALA A 44 1.87 -1.88 19.49
CA ALA A 44 1.40 -2.93 18.56
C ALA A 44 -0.12 -3.14 18.65
N PRO A 45 -0.86 -3.40 17.55
CA PRO A 45 -2.32 -3.63 17.52
C PRO A 45 -2.86 -4.64 18.53
N ASN A 46 -2.09 -5.68 18.84
CA ASN A 46 -2.47 -6.75 19.77
C ASN A 46 -1.75 -6.66 21.14
N SER A 47 -1.27 -5.47 21.53
CA SER A 47 -0.62 -5.28 22.82
C SER A 47 -1.63 -5.34 23.97
N LYS A 48 -1.35 -6.16 24.99
CA LYS A 48 -2.16 -6.26 26.22
C LYS A 48 -2.27 -4.91 26.95
N ALA A 49 -1.29 -4.03 26.80
CA ALA A 49 -1.27 -2.72 27.45
C ALA A 49 -2.21 -1.68 26.79
N ARG A 50 -2.86 -2.01 25.66
CA ARG A 50 -3.72 -1.06 24.93
C ARG A 50 -4.87 -0.49 25.73
N GLN A 51 -5.47 -1.28 26.62
CA GLN A 51 -6.57 -0.82 27.47
C GLN A 51 -6.21 0.38 28.34
N ARG A 52 -4.93 0.59 28.64
CA ARG A 52 -4.46 1.72 29.46
C ARG A 52 -4.16 2.98 28.66
N VAL A 53 -3.95 2.86 27.34
CA VAL A 53 -3.42 3.94 26.48
C VAL A 53 -4.42 4.37 25.42
N VAL A 54 -5.22 3.44 24.89
CA VAL A 54 -6.22 3.73 23.87
C VAL A 54 -7.54 4.09 24.58
N PRO A 55 -8.11 5.29 24.35
CA PRO A 55 -9.42 5.65 24.89
C PRO A 55 -10.49 4.64 24.46
N ALA A 56 -11.47 4.39 25.32
CA ALA A 56 -12.63 3.58 24.95
C ALA A 56 -13.33 4.20 23.73
N ALA A 57 -13.82 3.35 22.83
CA ALA A 57 -14.65 3.83 21.73
C ALA A 57 -15.89 4.51 22.34
N PRO A 58 -16.35 5.65 21.78
CA PRO A 58 -17.62 6.22 22.19
C PRO A 58 -18.72 5.19 21.98
N GLU A 59 -19.70 5.18 22.89
CA GLU A 59 -20.89 4.34 22.76
C GLU A 59 -21.50 4.53 21.36
N PRO A 60 -21.91 3.45 20.68
CA PRO A 60 -22.52 3.55 19.37
C PRO A 60 -23.76 4.42 19.50
N VAL A 61 -23.72 5.61 18.88
CA VAL A 61 -24.88 6.48 18.78
C VAL A 61 -25.94 5.70 18.03
N PRO A 62 -27.15 5.50 18.58
CA PRO A 62 -28.20 4.78 17.87
C PRO A 62 -28.43 5.48 16.53
N SER A 63 -28.15 4.78 15.44
CA SER A 63 -28.49 5.27 14.11
C SER A 63 -30.00 5.48 14.09
N ALA A 64 -30.44 6.70 13.79
CA ALA A 64 -31.85 7.03 13.61
C ALA A 64 -32.54 5.96 12.74
N PRO A 65 -33.83 5.65 12.98
CA PRO A 65 -34.51 4.58 12.27
C PRO A 65 -34.45 4.83 10.77
N VAL A 66 -33.74 3.95 10.07
CA VAL A 66 -33.79 3.87 8.61
C VAL A 66 -35.17 3.33 8.29
N THR A 67 -36.05 4.16 7.72
CA THR A 67 -37.34 3.73 7.19
C THR A 67 -37.12 2.56 6.25
N GLU A 68 -37.70 1.42 6.62
CA GLU A 68 -37.66 0.17 5.89
C GLU A 68 -38.33 0.33 4.53
N ALA A 69 -37.53 0.53 3.49
CA ALA A 69 -37.94 0.31 2.11
C ALA A 69 -36.78 -0.29 1.32
N ARG A 70 -36.45 -1.56 1.59
CA ARG A 70 -36.58 -2.65 0.60
C ARG A 70 -35.99 -3.95 1.15
N ALA A 71 -36.91 -4.86 1.39
CA ALA A 71 -36.76 -6.28 1.62
C ALA A 71 -35.55 -6.96 0.93
N ARG A 72 -34.89 -7.81 1.72
CA ARG A 72 -34.36 -9.14 1.38
C ARG A 72 -33.36 -9.23 0.22
N THR A 73 -32.08 -9.29 0.60
CA THR A 73 -31.27 -10.50 0.43
C THR A 73 -30.21 -10.54 1.54
N THR A 74 -30.45 -11.40 2.52
CA THR A 74 -29.39 -11.94 3.36
C THR A 74 -28.46 -12.76 2.47
N GLU A 75 -27.37 -12.18 2.02
CA GLU A 75 -26.21 -12.97 1.60
C GLU A 75 -25.05 -12.52 2.47
N LYS A 76 -24.54 -13.44 3.30
CA LYS A 76 -23.25 -13.29 3.98
C LYS A 76 -22.28 -12.70 2.96
N PRO A 77 -21.40 -11.74 3.32
CA PRO A 77 -20.37 -11.30 2.39
C PRO A 77 -19.54 -12.52 2.05
N ARG A 78 -19.83 -13.11 0.88
CA ARG A 78 -19.05 -14.18 0.29
C ARG A 78 -17.66 -13.58 0.22
N ARG A 79 -16.72 -14.20 0.95
CA ARG A 79 -15.30 -13.86 0.86
C ARG A 79 -14.96 -13.87 -0.62
N VAL A 80 -14.92 -12.68 -1.22
CA VAL A 80 -14.50 -12.52 -2.60
C VAL A 80 -13.04 -12.94 -2.53
N LYS A 81 -12.73 -14.13 -3.06
CA LYS A 81 -11.35 -14.45 -3.37
C LYS A 81 -10.90 -13.28 -4.23
N SER A 82 -9.92 -12.53 -3.74
CA SER A 82 -9.37 -11.38 -4.42
C SER A 82 -9.27 -11.74 -5.89
N ALA A 83 -10.00 -11.02 -6.73
CA ALA A 83 -9.90 -11.19 -8.16
C ALA A 83 -8.41 -11.22 -8.47
N GLU A 84 -7.99 -12.31 -9.10
CA GLU A 84 -6.67 -12.49 -9.65
C GLU A 84 -6.33 -11.18 -10.36
N GLN A 85 -5.39 -10.44 -9.78
CA GLN A 85 -4.99 -9.16 -10.35
C GLN A 85 -4.53 -9.51 -11.76
N PRO A 86 -5.13 -8.95 -12.84
CA PRO A 86 -4.57 -9.18 -14.15
C PRO A 86 -3.14 -8.70 -14.06
N ALA A 87 -2.20 -9.61 -14.37
CA ALA A 87 -0.79 -9.32 -14.41
C ALA A 87 -0.64 -7.99 -15.15
N ARG A 88 -0.24 -6.93 -14.43
CA ARG A 88 0.05 -5.65 -15.07
C ARG A 88 1.32 -5.90 -15.87
N THR A 89 1.13 -6.34 -17.10
CA THR A 89 2.18 -6.50 -18.10
C THR A 89 2.72 -5.11 -18.38
N HIS A 90 3.70 -4.67 -17.59
CA HIS A 90 4.53 -3.56 -17.98
C HIS A 90 5.36 -4.04 -19.17
N ARG A 91 4.85 -3.76 -20.37
CA ARG A 91 5.56 -3.98 -21.62
C ARG A 91 6.67 -2.93 -21.68
N ILE A 92 7.89 -3.36 -21.32
CA ILE A 92 9.10 -2.57 -21.55
C ILE A 92 9.29 -2.48 -23.08
N PRO A 93 9.32 -1.29 -23.68
CA PRO A 93 9.71 -1.17 -25.09
C PRO A 93 11.20 -1.53 -25.19
N ARG A 94 11.51 -2.55 -26.01
CA ARG A 94 12.88 -2.75 -26.50
C ARG A 94 13.10 -1.78 -27.65
N GLY A 95 13.93 -0.77 -27.42
CA GLY A 95 14.64 -0.01 -28.43
C GLY A 95 16.13 -0.25 -28.22
#